data_AF-A0A2P2JF65-F1
#
_entry.id   AF-A0A2P2JF65-F1
#
_cell.length_a   1.000
_cell.length_b   1.000
_cell.length_c   1.000
_cell.angle_alpha   90.00
_cell.angle_beta   90.00
_cell.angle_gamma   90.00
#
_symmetry.space_group_name_H-M   'P 1'
#
loop_
_entity.id
_entity.type
_entity.pdbx_description
1 polymer ?
#
loop_
_entity_poly.entity_id
_entity_poly.type
_entity_poly.pdbx_seq_one_letter_code
_entity_poly.pdbx_strand_id
1 'polypeptide(L)'
;MAVELFKELISFASDSAANWNMCISLIESLSLAHKVDKAFELYVDMIRRDSIPEMGTVFHLIKGLLRVNRWDEALQLSDSICQMDIDWVQEGEAADKRKSRL
;
A
#
# COMPACT_ATOMS: atom_id res chain seq x y z
N MET A 1 16.47 -15.05 10.50
CA MET A 1 17.19 -14.42 9.35
C MET A 1 16.32 -13.41 8.58
N ALA A 2 15.36 -13.78 7.72
CA ALA A 2 14.58 -12.77 6.96
C ALA A 2 13.66 -11.88 7.82
N VAL A 3 13.09 -12.43 8.90
CA VAL A 3 12.16 -11.70 9.80
C VAL A 3 12.90 -10.80 10.80
N GLU A 4 14.12 -11.16 11.20
CA GLU A 4 14.96 -10.29 12.05
C GLU A 4 15.51 -9.12 11.25
N LEU A 5 15.99 -9.36 10.02
CA LEU A 5 16.39 -8.29 9.11
C LEU A 5 15.23 -7.32 8.87
N PHE A 6 14.02 -7.85 8.73
CA PHE A 6 12.80 -7.06 8.59
C PHE A 6 12.54 -6.17 9.82
N LYS A 7 12.69 -6.70 11.03
CA LYS A 7 12.54 -5.93 12.28
C LYS A 7 13.64 -4.89 12.46
N GLU A 8 14.88 -5.21 12.12
CA GLU A 8 15.99 -4.26 12.16
C GLU A 8 15.81 -3.12 11.15
N LEU A 9 15.37 -3.42 9.93
CA LEU A 9 15.04 -2.41 8.93
C LEU A 9 13.87 -1.52 9.37
N ILE A 10 12.82 -2.08 9.99
CA ILE A 10 11.68 -1.35 10.58
C ILE A 10 12.07 -0.53 11.83
N SER A 11 13.18 -0.87 12.49
CA SER A 11 13.71 -0.04 13.58
C SER A 11 14.48 1.16 13.05
N PHE A 12 15.33 0.96 12.04
CA PHE A 12 16.17 1.98 11.39
C PHE A 12 15.36 2.97 10.55
N ALA A 13 14.26 2.48 10.01
CA ALA A 13 13.13 3.17 9.40
C ALA A 13 12.64 4.47 10.04
N SER A 14 12.85 4.62 11.35
CA SER A 14 12.23 5.66 12.17
C SER A 14 12.78 7.07 11.92
N ASP A 15 13.86 7.21 11.14
CA ASP A 15 14.60 8.48 10.99
C ASP A 15 14.57 9.13 9.59
N SER A 16 13.98 8.53 8.55
CA SER A 16 14.07 9.09 7.19
C SER A 16 12.94 8.70 6.23
N ALA A 17 12.51 9.64 5.38
CA ALA A 17 11.54 9.44 4.29
C ALA A 17 11.93 8.33 3.30
N ALA A 18 13.22 7.98 3.20
CA ALA A 18 13.69 6.85 2.38
C ALA A 18 13.13 5.50 2.85
N ASN A 19 12.63 5.43 4.08
CA ASN A 19 12.07 4.23 4.65
C ASN A 19 10.61 3.93 4.24
N TRP A 20 9.82 4.97 3.96
CA TRP A 20 8.41 4.80 3.59
C TRP A 20 8.25 4.02 2.28
N ASN A 21 9.02 4.40 1.26
CA ASN A 21 9.02 3.72 -0.04
C ASN A 21 9.45 2.25 0.10
N MET A 22 10.37 1.96 1.03
CA MET A 22 10.75 0.59 1.36
C MET A 22 9.59 -0.18 2.01
N CYS A 23 8.84 0.44 2.93
CA CYS A 23 7.63 -0.17 3.51
C CYS A 23 6.57 -0.45 2.43
N ILE A 24 6.33 0.46 1.48
CA ILE A 24 5.42 0.24 0.35
C ILE A 24 5.86 -1.00 -0.46
N SER A 25 7.12 -1.05 -0.90
CA SER A 25 7.64 -2.19 -1.67
C SER A 25 7.58 -3.51 -0.88
N LEU A 26 7.79 -3.45 0.44
CA LEU A 26 7.66 -4.61 1.31
C LEU A 26 6.20 -5.08 1.40
N ILE A 27 5.24 -4.17 1.57
CA ILE A 27 3.80 -4.49 1.58
C ILE A 27 3.41 -5.14 0.25
N GLU A 28 3.83 -4.60 -0.88
CA GLU A 28 3.60 -5.19 -2.20
C GLU A 28 4.16 -6.61 -2.28
N SER A 29 5.45 -6.79 -1.97
CA SER A 29 6.11 -8.10 -2.06
C SER A 29 5.51 -9.15 -1.13
N LEU A 30 5.13 -8.76 0.10
CA LEU A 30 4.49 -9.65 1.06
C LEU A 30 3.08 -10.03 0.63
N SER A 31 2.32 -9.08 0.07
CA SER A 31 0.98 -9.33 -0.47
C SER A 31 1.03 -10.28 -1.66
N LEU A 32 2.00 -10.10 -2.57
CA LEU A 32 2.23 -11.01 -3.69
C LEU A 32 2.66 -12.41 -3.23
N ALA A 33 3.42 -12.50 -2.14
CA ALA A 33 3.89 -13.75 -1.54
C ALA A 33 2.85 -14.43 -0.61
N HIS A 34 1.58 -14.01 -0.62
CA HIS A 34 0.50 -14.53 0.23
C HIS A 34 0.76 -14.39 1.74
N LYS A 35 1.66 -13.47 2.15
CA LYS A 35 1.99 -13.17 3.55
C LYS A 35 1.25 -11.92 4.02
N VAL A 36 -0.05 -11.89 3.79
CA VAL A 36 -0.85 -10.67 3.94
C VAL A 36 -0.90 -10.16 5.39
N ASP A 37 -0.83 -11.04 6.40
CA ASP A 37 -0.80 -10.61 7.82
C ASP A 37 0.41 -9.73 8.14
N LYS A 38 1.59 -10.11 7.63
CA LYS A 38 2.81 -9.31 7.78
C LYS A 38 2.76 -8.00 7.01
N ALA A 39 2.08 -8.01 5.87
CA ALA A 39 1.84 -6.78 5.11
C ALA A 39 0.94 -5.81 5.90
N PHE A 40 -0.07 -6.34 6.60
CA PHE A 40 -0.92 -5.55 7.49
C PHE A 40 -0.19 -5.02 8.72
N GLU A 41 0.71 -5.81 9.34
CA GLU A 41 1.55 -5.32 10.44
C GLU A 41 2.32 -4.06 10.04
N LEU A 42 2.94 -4.06 8.85
CA LEU A 42 3.63 -2.89 8.31
C LEU A 42 2.69 -1.72 8.05
N TYR A 43 1.53 -2.00 7.46
CA TYR A 43 0.53 -0.98 7.14
C TYR A 43 0.00 -0.27 8.39
N VAL A 44 -0.25 -1.02 9.46
CA VAL A 44 -0.67 -0.45 10.75
C VAL A 44 0.44 0.39 11.36
N ASP A 45 1.69 -0.07 11.31
CA ASP A 45 2.84 0.70 11.81
C ASP A 45 3.09 1.97 10.99
N MET A 46 2.79 1.96 9.69
CA MET A 46 2.79 3.13 8.81
C MET A 46 1.75 4.16 9.25
N ILE A 47 0.50 3.75 9.46
CA ILE A 47 -0.58 4.64 9.93
C ILE A 47 -0.27 5.20 11.32
N ARG A 48 0.25 4.38 12.25
CA ARG A 48 0.61 4.79 13.61
C ARG A 48 1.66 5.89 13.67
N ARG A 49 2.45 6.05 12.60
CA ARG A 49 3.47 7.10 12.46
C ARG A 49 2.93 8.34 11.75
N ASP A 50 1.61 8.55 11.79
CA ASP A 50 0.87 9.63 11.11
C ASP A 50 1.18 9.75 9.60
N SER A 51 1.60 8.64 8.98
CA SER A 51 1.92 8.60 7.56
C SER A 51 0.69 8.16 6.77
N ILE A 52 0.40 8.84 5.67
CA ILE A 52 -0.75 8.57 4.82
C ILE A 52 -0.37 7.50 3.80
N PRO A 53 -0.95 6.29 3.84
CA PRO A 53 -0.71 5.25 2.85
C PRO A 53 -1.09 5.72 1.45
N GLU A 54 -0.19 5.52 0.48
CA GLU A 54 -0.55 5.72 -0.92
C GLU A 54 -1.62 4.70 -1.33
N MET A 55 -2.54 5.10 -2.23
CA MET A 55 -3.63 4.22 -2.70
C MET A 55 -3.09 2.88 -3.21
N GLY A 56 -1.97 2.90 -3.94
CA GLY A 56 -1.30 1.68 -4.42
C GLY A 56 -0.98 0.69 -3.29
N THR A 57 -0.57 1.18 -2.12
CA THR A 57 -0.30 0.34 -0.93
C THR A 57 -1.54 -0.43 -0.49
N VAL A 58 -2.68 0.26 -0.40
CA VAL A 58 -3.92 -0.37 0.03
C VAL A 58 -4.45 -1.34 -1.02
N PHE A 59 -4.30 -1.01 -2.30
CA PHE A 59 -4.64 -1.89 -3.40
C PHE A 59 -3.83 -3.20 -3.39
N HIS A 60 -2.54 -3.15 -3.02
CA HIS A 60 -1.73 -4.35 -2.83
C HIS A 60 -2.26 -5.24 -1.70
N LEU A 61 -2.69 -4.66 -0.58
CA LEU A 61 -3.29 -5.39 0.53
C LEU A 61 -4.61 -6.06 0.12
N ILE A 62 -5.49 -5.34 -0.59
CA ILE A 62 -6.75 -5.90 -1.12
C ILE A 62 -6.46 -7.10 -2.02
N LYS A 63 -5.53 -6.97 -2.98
CA LYS A 63 -5.11 -8.10 -3.84
C LYS A 63 -4.55 -9.27 -3.01
N GLY A 64 -3.75 -8.98 -2.00
CA GLY A 64 -3.21 -9.99 -1.09
C GLY A 64 -4.31 -10.77 -0.37
N LEU A 65 -5.32 -10.08 0.16
CA LEU A 65 -6.46 -10.68 0.85
C LEU A 65 -7.29 -11.57 -0.07
N LEU A 66 -7.60 -11.09 -1.27
CA LEU A 66 -8.33 -11.87 -2.28
C LEU A 66 -7.59 -13.16 -2.65
N ARG A 67 -6.25 -13.09 -2.79
CA ARG A 67 -5.39 -14.25 -3.08
C ARG A 67 -5.34 -15.30 -1.98
N VAL A 68 -5.64 -14.93 -0.74
CA VAL A 68 -5.75 -15.87 0.40
C VAL A 68 -7.19 -16.12 0.81
N ASN A 69 -8.15 -15.80 -0.06
CA ASN A 69 -9.58 -16.04 0.11
C ASN A 69 -10.21 -15.34 1.33
N ARG A 70 -9.65 -14.21 1.77
CA ARG A 70 -10.17 -13.36 2.87
C ARG A 70 -11.03 -12.22 2.30
N TRP A 71 -12.15 -12.59 1.68
CA TRP A 71 -13.02 -11.67 0.93
C TRP A 71 -13.66 -10.60 1.81
N ASP A 72 -14.13 -10.97 2.99
CA ASP A 72 -14.80 -10.03 3.91
C ASP A 72 -13.87 -8.89 4.35
N GLU A 73 -12.61 -9.23 4.64
CA GLU A 73 -11.59 -8.24 5.01
C GLU A 73 -11.18 -7.37 3.82
N ALA A 74 -11.18 -7.93 2.61
CA ALA A 74 -10.90 -7.17 1.40
C ALA A 74 -11.99 -6.12 1.14
N LEU A 75 -13.26 -6.50 1.35
CA LEU A 75 -14.41 -5.61 1.25
C LEU A 75 -14.38 -4.53 2.33
N GLN A 76 -14.13 -4.91 3.58
CA GLN A 76 -14.01 -3.96 4.69
C GLN A 76 -12.90 -2.93 4.43
N LEU A 77 -11.74 -3.39 3.93
CA LEU A 77 -10.65 -2.50 3.58
C LEU A 77 -11.05 -1.57 2.42
N SER A 78 -11.71 -2.07 1.36
CA SER A 78 -12.17 -1.19 0.27
C SER A 78 -13.18 -0.15 0.73
N ASP A 79 -14.11 -0.52 1.59
CA ASP A 79 -15.11 0.40 2.13
C ASP A 79 -14.47 1.48 3.00
N SER A 80 -13.44 1.13 3.77
CA SER A 80 -12.71 2.09 4.61
C SER A 80 -12.02 3.19 3.79
N ILE A 81 -11.51 2.86 2.59
CA ILE A 81 -10.87 3.83 1.70
C ILE A 81 -11.92 4.75 1.06
N CYS A 82 -13.07 4.20 0.67
CA CYS A 82 -14.17 4.99 0.11
C CYS A 82 -14.74 6.02 1.09
N GLN A 83 -14.55 5.80 2.40
CA GLN A 83 -14.98 6.71 3.46
C GLN A 83 -13.91 7.72 3.89
N MET A 84 -12.65 7.55 3.45
CA MET A 84 -11.62 8.57 3.61
C MET A 84 -11.80 9.60 2.48
N ASP A 85 -11.90 10.89 2.83
CA ASP A 85 -11.91 12.06 1.92
C ASP A 85 -10.58 12.16 1.14
N ILE A 86 -10.32 11.18 0.27
CA ILE A 86 -9.18 11.18 -0.63
C ILE A 86 -9.68 11.74 -1.95
N ASP A 87 -9.27 12.98 -2.25
CA ASP A 87 -9.47 13.59 -3.56
C ASP A 87 -8.79 12.71 -4.62
N TRP A 88 -9.59 11.93 -5.33
CA TRP A 88 -9.14 11.07 -6.42
C TRP A 88 -8.59 11.92 -7.56
N VAL A 89 -7.27 12.12 -7.61
CA VAL A 89 -6.61 12.51 -8.87
C VAL A 89 -6.57 11.27 -9.76
N GLN A 90 -7.54 11.19 -10.65
CA GLN A 90 -7.52 10.23 -11.76
C GLN A 90 -6.33 10.58 -12.66
N GLU A 91 -5.24 9.81 -12.59
CA GLU A 91 -4.25 9.76 -13.66
C GLU A 91 -4.85 8.98 -14.84
N GLY A 92 -5.78 9.64 -15.54
CA GLY A 92 -6.30 9.22 -16.82
C GLY A 92 -6.10 10.34 -17.83
N GLU A 93 -5.50 10.00 -18.96
CA GLU A 93 -5.42 10.79 -20.21
C GLU A 93 -4.17 11.67 -20.42
N ALA A 94 -2.98 11.06 -20.34
CA ALA A 94 -1.81 11.51 -21.12
C ALA A 94 -1.79 10.96 -22.56
N ALA A 95 -2.95 10.55 -23.11
CA ALA A 95 -3.07 10.15 -24.51
C ALA A 95 -4.22 10.90 -25.17
N ASP A 96 -3.87 11.66 -26.21
CA ASP A 96 -4.77 12.20 -27.24
C ASP A 96 -5.41 13.59 -27.05
N LYS A 97 -4.58 14.64 -26.94
CA LYS A 97 -4.95 16.00 -27.41
C LYS A 97 -3.93 16.65 -28.35
N ARG A 98 -3.05 15.86 -28.97
CA ARG A 98 -2.13 16.32 -30.03
C ARG A 98 -2.72 16.10 -31.45
N LYS A 99 -4.01 16.39 -31.67
CA LYS A 99 -4.62 16.40 -33.03
C LYS A 99 -5.71 17.48 -33.27
N SER A 100 -5.80 18.54 -32.46
CA SER A 100 -6.74 19.65 -32.72
C SER A 100 -6.06 21.00 -33.04
N ARG A 101 -4.75 21.00 -33.28
CA ARG A 101 -4.04 22.17 -33.80
C ARG A 101 -3.11 21.73 -34.93
N LEU A 102 -3.71 21.43 -36.08
CA LEU A 102 -3.19 21.66 -37.43
C LEU A 102 -4.36 21.51 -38.40
#